data_AF-A0A851UY81-F1
#
_entry.id   AF-A0A851UY81-F1
#
_cell.length_a   1.000
_cell.length_b   1.000
_cell.length_c   1.000
_cell.angle_alpha   90.00
_cell.angle_beta   90.00
_cell.angle_gamma   90.00
#
_symmetry.space_group_name_H-M   'P 1'
#
loop_
_entity.id
_entity.type
_entity.pdbx_description
1 polymer ?
#
loop_
_entity_poly.entity_id
_entity_poly.type
_entity_poly.pdbx_seq_one_letter_code
_entity_poly.pdbx_strand_id
1 'polypeptide(L)'
;PTRFSNQYFKLLLTRKWKVREWDGPKQYETIVAGTRLMMLPTDMALIEDPKFKVWVEKYAADQNLFFKDFALAFGKLIELGVDR
;
A
#
# COMPACT_ATOMS: atom_id res chain seq x y z
N PRO A 1 2.83 -13.81 -4.56
CA PRO A 1 3.57 -12.86 -3.69
C PRO A 1 3.54 -13.30 -2.21
N THR A 2 4.67 -13.79 -1.67
CA THR A 2 4.77 -14.41 -0.32
C THR A 2 5.86 -13.79 0.57
N ARG A 3 6.43 -12.65 0.17
CA ARG A 3 7.52 -11.97 0.90
C ARG A 3 7.05 -10.63 1.46
N PHE A 4 7.32 -10.39 2.74
CA PHE A 4 7.08 -9.10 3.37
C PHE A 4 8.14 -8.07 2.92
N SER A 5 7.69 -6.93 2.39
CA SER A 5 8.56 -5.89 1.80
C SER A 5 7.82 -4.55 1.74
N ASN A 6 8.53 -3.45 1.47
CA ASN A 6 7.93 -2.13 1.21
C ASN A 6 7.60 -1.86 -0.27
N GLN A 7 7.61 -2.90 -1.11
CA GLN A 7 7.41 -2.77 -2.56
C GLN A 7 6.06 -2.13 -2.91
N TYR A 8 5.04 -2.37 -2.09
CA TYR A 8 3.72 -1.75 -2.23
C TYR A 8 3.81 -0.20 -2.29
N PHE A 9 4.46 0.43 -1.31
CA PHE A 9 4.60 1.89 -1.27
C PHE A 9 5.47 2.43 -2.42
N LYS A 10 6.53 1.70 -2.79
CA LYS A 10 7.37 2.06 -3.95
C LYS A 10 6.57 2.05 -5.25
N LEU A 11 5.69 1.06 -5.43
CA LEU A 11 4.86 0.95 -6.63
C LEU A 11 3.77 2.03 -6.69
N LEU A 12 3.21 2.44 -5.55
CA LEU A 12 2.25 3.54 -5.49
C LEU A 12 2.85 4.85 -6.02
N LEU A 13 4.10 5.17 -5.66
CA LEU A 13 4.74 6.44 -6.04
C LEU A 13 5.35 6.44 -7.46
N THR A 14 5.86 5.30 -7.93
CA THR A 14 6.69 5.26 -9.15
C THR A 14 5.91 4.95 -10.44
N ARG A 15 4.67 4.47 -10.33
CA ARG A 15 3.90 3.98 -11.48
C ARG A 15 2.75 4.90 -11.82
N LYS A 16 2.42 4.95 -13.10
CA LYS A 16 1.22 5.62 -13.60
C LYS A 16 0.09 4.58 -13.65
N TRP A 17 -0.89 4.78 -12.81
CA TRP A 17 -2.05 3.91 -12.68
C TRP A 17 -3.18 4.42 -13.59
N LYS A 18 -3.73 3.54 -14.42
CA LYS A 18 -4.93 3.84 -15.22
C LYS A 18 -6.14 3.11 -14.63
N VAL A 19 -7.33 3.66 -14.80
CA VAL A 19 -8.56 2.95 -14.43
C VAL A 19 -8.66 1.67 -15.27
N ARG A 20 -9.02 0.56 -14.63
CA ARG A 20 -9.23 -0.72 -15.28
C ARG A 20 -10.63 -0.77 -15.86
N GLU A 21 -10.72 -1.04 -17.15
CA GLU A 21 -11.99 -1.29 -17.85
C GLU A 21 -12.37 -2.77 -17.70
N TRP A 22 -13.38 -3.05 -16.87
CA TRP A 22 -13.92 -4.39 -16.62
C TRP A 22 -15.30 -4.32 -15.95
N ASP A 23 -16.03 -5.43 -15.89
CA ASP A 23 -17.40 -5.52 -15.35
C ASP A 23 -17.48 -5.60 -13.81
N GLY A 24 -16.42 -5.20 -13.13
CA GLY A 24 -16.32 -5.28 -11.67
C GLY A 24 -16.17 -3.92 -11.01
N PRO A 25 -15.99 -3.89 -9.67
CA PRO A 25 -15.76 -2.65 -8.94
C PRO A 25 -14.58 -1.86 -9.50
N LYS A 26 -14.62 -0.53 -9.37
CA LYS A 26 -13.55 0.35 -9.84
C LYS A 26 -12.20 -0.10 -9.30
N GLN A 27 -11.25 -0.31 -10.21
CA GLN A 27 -9.87 -0.69 -9.92
C GLN A 27 -8.93 0.13 -10.81
N TYR A 28 -7.66 0.15 -10.41
CA TYR A 28 -6.58 0.73 -11.18
C TYR A 28 -5.61 -0.37 -11.59
N GLU A 29 -4.93 -0.18 -12.72
CA GLU A 29 -3.95 -1.13 -13.23
C GLU A 29 -2.74 -0.47 -13.87
N THR A 30 -1.66 -1.24 -13.96
CA THR A 30 -0.47 -0.91 -14.74
C THR A 30 0.22 -2.21 -15.17
N ILE A 31 1.10 -2.13 -16.17
CA ILE A 31 1.98 -3.24 -16.56
C ILE A 31 3.39 -2.92 -16.09
N VAL A 32 4.02 -3.85 -15.36
CA VAL A 32 5.42 -3.76 -14.93
C VAL A 32 6.12 -5.04 -15.32
N ALA A 33 7.15 -4.93 -16.17
CA ALA A 33 7.93 -6.07 -16.65
C ALA A 33 7.06 -7.24 -17.16
N GLY A 34 6.03 -6.93 -17.96
CA GLY A 34 5.09 -7.92 -18.51
C GLY A 34 4.04 -8.44 -17.53
N THR A 35 4.06 -8.02 -16.26
CA THR A 35 3.07 -8.41 -15.24
C THR A 35 2.04 -7.31 -15.05
N ARG A 36 0.75 -7.65 -15.14
CA ARG A 36 -0.35 -6.73 -14.80
C ARG A 36 -0.44 -6.62 -13.28
N LEU A 37 -0.26 -5.40 -12.77
CA LEU A 37 -0.48 -5.05 -11.38
C LEU A 37 -1.81 -4.32 -11.24
N MET A 38 -2.37 -4.37 -10.03
CA MET A 38 -3.64 -3.73 -9.70
C MET A 38 -3.55 -3.00 -8.37
N MET A 39 -4.34 -1.92 -8.24
CA MET A 39 -4.56 -1.16 -7.01
C MET A 39 -6.04 -0.83 -6.88
N LEU A 40 -6.51 -0.66 -5.65
CA LEU A 40 -7.86 -0.26 -5.29
C LEU A 40 -7.97 1.28 -5.15
N PRO A 41 -9.18 1.85 -5.18
CA PRO A 41 -9.39 3.26 -4.88
C PRO A 41 -8.85 3.67 -3.50
N THR A 42 -8.92 2.78 -2.50
CA THR A 42 -8.36 3.02 -1.16
C THR A 42 -6.83 3.07 -1.15
N ASP A 43 -6.17 2.33 -2.05
CA ASP A 43 -4.72 2.41 -2.20
C ASP A 43 -4.31 3.75 -2.81
N MET A 44 -5.06 4.24 -3.80
CA MET A 44 -4.83 5.54 -4.44
C MET A 44 -5.09 6.71 -3.47
N ALA A 45 -6.07 6.57 -2.58
CA ALA A 45 -6.35 7.57 -1.55
C ALA A 45 -5.12 7.89 -0.66
N LEU A 46 -4.20 6.93 -0.48
CA LEU A 46 -2.97 7.14 0.30
C LEU A 46 -2.00 8.14 -0.34
N ILE A 47 -2.03 8.32 -1.66
CA ILE A 47 -1.18 9.29 -2.38
C ILE A 47 -1.95 10.55 -2.79
N GLU A 48 -3.28 10.49 -2.82
CA GLU A 48 -4.16 11.64 -3.11
C GLU A 48 -4.31 12.56 -1.89
N ASP A 49 -4.42 11.99 -0.68
CA ASP A 49 -4.46 12.78 0.57
C ASP A 49 -3.05 13.23 0.98
N PRO A 50 -2.79 14.54 1.13
CA PRO A 50 -1.46 15.04 1.48
C PRO A 50 -0.93 14.54 2.83
N LYS A 51 -1.80 14.29 3.81
CA LYS A 51 -1.39 13.80 5.15
C LYS A 51 -0.98 12.34 5.11
N PHE A 52 -1.67 11.52 4.30
CA PHE A 52 -1.29 10.12 4.11
C PHE A 52 -0.04 9.99 3.24
N LYS A 53 0.09 10.83 2.21
CA LYS A 53 1.22 10.78 1.27
C LYS A 53 2.58 10.88 1.95
N VAL A 54 2.69 11.72 3.00
CA VAL A 54 3.92 11.84 3.80
C VAL A 54 4.37 10.48 4.36
N TRP A 55 3.44 9.62 4.80
CA TRP A 55 3.76 8.30 5.32
C TRP A 55 4.09 7.31 4.20
N VAL A 56 3.39 7.40 3.06
CA VAL A 56 3.73 6.60 1.87
C VAL A 56 5.16 6.85 1.42
N GLU A 57 5.58 8.13 1.35
CA GLU A 57 6.93 8.53 0.99
C GLU A 57 7.97 8.01 2.00
N LYS A 58 7.71 8.16 3.30
CA LYS A 58 8.59 7.63 4.36
C LYS A 58 8.75 6.12 4.28
N TYR A 59 7.66 5.37 4.14
CA TYR A 59 7.72 3.91 4.09
C TYR A 59 8.30 3.38 2.77
N ALA A 60 8.13 4.11 1.67
CA ALA A 60 8.80 3.79 0.41
C ALA A 60 10.33 3.98 0.50
N ALA A 61 10.78 5.02 1.18
CA ALA A 61 12.19 5.35 1.37
C ALA A 61 12.88 4.47 2.44
N ASP A 62 12.18 4.14 3.54
CA ASP A 62 12.71 3.37 4.66
C ASP A 62 11.85 2.14 4.97
N GLN A 63 12.36 0.97 4.60
CA GLN A 63 11.70 -0.31 4.87
C GLN A 63 11.69 -0.68 6.36
N ASN A 64 12.74 -0.32 7.10
CA ASN A 64 12.85 -0.68 8.52
C ASN A 64 11.85 0.12 9.35
N LEU A 65 11.65 1.40 9.01
CA LEU A 65 10.60 2.22 9.59
C LEU A 65 9.22 1.60 9.36
N PHE A 66 8.91 1.21 8.11
CA PHE A 66 7.65 0.52 7.80
C PHE A 66 7.48 -0.75 8.63
N PHE A 67 8.50 -1.60 8.71
CA PHE A 67 8.42 -2.87 9.45
C PHE A 67 8.17 -2.65 10.93
N LYS A 68 8.87 -1.67 11.53
CA LYS A 68 8.71 -1.30 12.93
C LYS A 68 7.28 -0.81 13.22
N ASP A 69 6.79 0.15 12.46
CA ASP A 69 5.50 0.77 12.73
C ASP A 69 4.34 -0.19 12.42
N PHE A 70 4.47 -1.00 11.35
CA PHE A 70 3.49 -2.03 11.03
C PHE A 70 3.39 -3.08 12.14
N ALA A 71 4.52 -3.56 12.67
CA ALA A 71 4.51 -4.55 13.76
C ALA A 71 3.78 -4.01 15.01
N LEU A 72 4.02 -2.75 15.38
CA LEU A 72 3.35 -2.11 16.51
C LEU A 72 1.85 -1.93 16.26
N ALA A 73 1.46 -1.44 15.08
CA ALA A 73 0.06 -1.21 14.73
C ALA A 73 -0.73 -2.52 14.62
N PHE A 74 -0.13 -3.53 14.00
CA PHE A 74 -0.74 -4.85 13.82
C PHE A 74 -0.86 -5.58 15.16
N GLY A 75 0.19 -5.56 15.99
CA GLY A 75 0.14 -6.11 17.35
C GLY A 75 -0.97 -5.47 18.18
N LYS A 76 -1.07 -4.13 18.15
CA LYS A 76 -2.17 -3.43 18.81
C LYS A 76 -3.53 -3.88 18.27
N LEU A 77 -3.69 -3.99 16.95
CA LEU A 77 -4.96 -4.37 16.32
C LEU A 77 -5.47 -5.74 16.81
N ILE A 78 -4.57 -6.73 16.90
CA ILE A 78 -4.94 -8.10 17.28
C ILE A 78 -5.09 -8.30 18.79
N GLU A 79 -4.42 -7.48 19.61
CA GLU A 79 -4.52 -7.53 21.08
C GLU A 79 -5.59 -6.58 21.63
N LEU A 80 -6.18 -5.72 20.79
CA LEU A 80 -7.17 -4.74 21.25
C LEU A 80 -8.44 -5.44 21.74
N GLY A 81 -8.71 -5.34 23.05
CA GLY A 81 -9.86 -5.97 23.69
C GLY A 81 -9.57 -7.32 24.35
N VAL A 82 -8.30 -7.72 24.43
CA VAL A 82 -7.87 -8.86 25.26
C VAL A 82 -7.52 -8.35 26.66
N ASP A 83 -8.18 -8.87 27.69
CA ASP A 83 -7.78 -8.66 29.08
C ASP A 83 -6.46 -9.40 29.34
N ARG A 84 -5.51 -8.72 29.98
CA ARG A 84 -4.17 -9.27 30.29
C ARG A 84 -4.15 -10.10 31.56
#